data_AF-A0A2S1JTC9-F1
#
_entry.id   AF-A0A2S1JTC9-F1
#
_cell.length_a   1.000
_cell.length_b   1.000
_cell.length_c   1.000
_cell.angle_alpha   90.00
_cell.angle_beta   90.00
_cell.angle_gamma   90.00
#
_symmetry.space_group_name_H-M   'P 1'
#
loop_
_entity.id
_entity.type
_entity.pdbx_description
1 polymer ?
#
loop_
_entity_poly.entity_id
_entity_poly.type
_entity_poly.pdbx_seq_one_letter_code
_entity_poly.pdbx_strand_id
1 'polypeptide(L)'
;MVDRMSLFKKLEIRRDPEFGLCIELCSWDHMDYIEDVLCEHFDIEYDFKIDDPEILRYALFFDKSINESELKDSILSINHHHKSSGQIYVTS
;
A
#
# COMPACT_ATOMS: atom_id res chain seq x y z
N MET A 1 -15.58 -12.70 -9.95
CA MET A 1 -15.87 -11.25 -9.97
C MET A 1 -14.80 -10.61 -9.12
N VAL A 2 -13.86 -9.87 -9.71
CA VAL A 2 -12.87 -9.11 -8.94
C VAL A 2 -13.64 -8.00 -8.24
N ASP A 3 -13.70 -8.07 -6.92
CA ASP A 3 -14.37 -7.10 -6.08
C ASP A 3 -13.62 -5.76 -6.21
N ARG A 4 -14.08 -4.90 -7.12
CA ARG A 4 -13.49 -3.57 -7.38
C ARG A 4 -13.43 -2.69 -6.12
N MET A 5 -14.14 -3.07 -5.05
CA MET A 5 -14.14 -2.39 -3.76
C MET A 5 -12.84 -2.60 -2.96
N SER A 6 -12.00 -3.61 -3.27
CA SER A 6 -10.79 -3.91 -2.49
C SER A 6 -9.49 -3.22 -2.98
N LEU A 7 -9.52 -2.55 -4.13
CA LEU A 7 -8.34 -1.90 -4.74
C LEU A 7 -8.00 -0.52 -4.15
N PHE A 8 -8.90 0.08 -3.37
CA PHE A 8 -8.81 1.49 -2.94
C PHE A 8 -8.96 1.65 -1.43
N LYS A 9 -8.50 0.65 -0.67
CA LYS A 9 -8.48 0.75 0.79
C LYS A 9 -7.40 1.74 1.21
N LYS A 10 -7.71 2.52 2.24
CA LYS A 10 -6.78 3.48 2.86
C LYS A 10 -5.50 2.75 3.21
N LEU A 11 -4.41 3.26 2.67
CA LEU A 11 -3.07 2.81 2.99
C LEU A 11 -2.63 3.47 4.29
N GLU A 12 -2.08 2.66 5.18
CA GLU A 12 -1.53 3.10 6.45
C GLU A 12 -0.10 2.58 6.57
N ILE A 13 0.84 3.49 6.82
CA ILE A 13 2.22 3.13 7.10
C ILE A 13 2.28 2.61 8.53
N ARG A 14 2.78 1.40 8.68
CA ARG A 14 3.11 0.78 9.95
C ARG A 14 4.62 0.66 10.08
N ARG A 15 5.07 0.50 11.32
CA ARG A 15 6.46 0.18 11.63
C ARG A 15 6.50 -1.22 12.24
N ASP A 16 7.06 -2.14 11.48
CA ASP A 16 7.44 -3.46 11.95
C ASP A 16 8.75 -3.35 12.77
N PRO A 17 8.80 -3.93 13.98
CA PRO A 17 9.98 -3.82 14.85
C PRO A 17 11.22 -4.52 14.29
N GLU A 18 11.06 -5.52 13.43
CA GLU A 18 12.16 -6.27 12.83
C GLU A 18 12.56 -5.65 11.49
N PHE A 19 11.56 -5.38 10.64
CA PHE A 19 11.78 -5.06 9.23
C PHE A 19 11.70 -3.57 8.89
N GLY A 20 11.15 -2.71 9.75
CA GLY A 20 11.09 -1.26 9.50
C GLY A 20 9.72 -0.81 8.98
N LEU A 21 9.69 0.06 7.98
CA LEU A 21 8.42 0.63 7.49
C LEU A 21 7.72 -0.38 6.58
N CYS A 22 6.41 -0.50 6.73
CA CYS A 22 5.60 -1.35 5.88
C CYS A 22 4.22 -0.77 5.64
N ILE A 23 3.58 -1.19 4.56
CA ILE A 23 2.16 -0.93 4.30
C ILE A 23 1.43 -2.25 4.17
N GLU A 24 0.28 -2.34 4.84
CA GLU A 24 -0.61 -3.50 4.73
C GLU A 24 -1.65 -3.29 3.65
N LEU A 25 -1.88 -4.34 2.86
CA LEU A 25 -2.69 -4.36 1.67
C LEU A 25 -3.77 -5.42 1.82
N CYS A 26 -4.80 -5.33 0.99
CA CYS A 26 -6.05 -6.07 1.22
C CYS A 26 -6.17 -7.31 0.35
N SER A 27 -5.48 -7.32 -0.77
CA SER A 27 -5.57 -8.36 -1.79
C SER A 27 -4.34 -8.29 -2.67
N TRP A 28 -4.08 -9.38 -3.38
CA TRP A 28 -3.01 -9.45 -4.37
C TRP A 28 -3.15 -8.37 -5.45
N ASP A 29 -4.34 -8.15 -6.03
CA ASP A 29 -4.55 -7.07 -7.02
C ASP A 29 -4.30 -5.67 -6.43
N HIS A 30 -4.61 -5.45 -5.14
CA HIS A 30 -4.34 -4.17 -4.49
C HIS A 30 -2.82 -3.98 -4.31
N MET A 31 -2.10 -5.06 -4.00
CA MET A 31 -0.64 -5.02 -3.92
C MET A 31 -0.02 -4.68 -5.26
N ASP A 32 -0.39 -5.38 -6.34
CA ASP A 32 0.12 -5.17 -7.70
C ASP A 32 -0.09 -3.70 -8.14
N TYR A 33 -1.31 -3.18 -7.96
CA TYR A 33 -1.60 -1.77 -8.25
C TYR A 33 -0.75 -0.78 -7.44
N ILE A 34 -0.52 -1.04 -6.14
CA ILE A 34 0.29 -0.15 -5.30
C ILE A 34 1.78 -0.26 -5.63
N GLU A 35 2.26 -1.45 -6.00
CA GLU A 35 3.62 -1.66 -6.50
C GLU A 35 3.87 -0.80 -7.74
N ASP A 36 3.00 -0.88 -8.75
CA ASP A 36 3.10 -0.05 -9.97
C ASP A 36 3.05 1.44 -9.63
N VAL A 37 2.10 1.87 -8.79
CA VAL A 37 1.98 3.30 -8.47
C VAL A 37 3.20 3.83 -7.72
N LEU A 38 3.73 3.08 -6.75
CA LEU A 38 4.92 3.51 -6.00
C LEU A 38 6.16 3.58 -6.89
N CYS A 39 6.40 2.58 -7.73
CA CYS A 39 7.54 2.55 -8.63
C CYS A 39 7.41 3.59 -9.76
N GLU A 40 6.28 3.61 -10.49
CA GLU A 40 6.14 4.43 -11.70
C GLU A 40 5.88 5.92 -11.40
N HIS A 41 5.16 6.25 -10.33
CA HIS A 41 4.78 7.64 -10.03
C HIS A 41 5.63 8.30 -8.94
N PHE A 42 6.20 7.51 -8.03
CA PHE A 42 6.90 8.04 -6.86
C PHE A 42 8.37 7.62 -6.80
N ASP A 43 8.86 6.76 -7.72
CA ASP A 43 10.23 6.23 -7.72
C ASP A 43 10.58 5.54 -6.39
N ILE A 44 9.57 4.94 -5.74
CA ILE A 44 9.71 4.24 -4.46
C ILE A 44 9.71 2.74 -4.72
N GLU A 45 10.86 2.13 -4.50
CA GLU A 45 11.01 0.68 -4.49
C GLU A 45 10.78 0.10 -3.08
N TYR A 46 10.16 -1.07 -3.02
CA TYR A 46 10.06 -1.87 -1.80
C TYR A 46 11.23 -2.85 -1.71
N ASP A 47 11.61 -3.25 -0.50
CA ASP A 47 12.72 -4.18 -0.25
C ASP A 47 12.27 -5.64 -0.45
N PHE A 48 11.15 -5.99 0.17
CA PHE A 48 10.48 -7.27 -0.03
C PHE A 48 8.97 -7.16 0.20
N LYS A 49 8.24 -8.19 -0.23
CA LYS A 49 6.80 -8.30 -0.03
C LYS A 49 6.40 -9.59 0.65
N ILE A 50 5.27 -9.56 1.33
CA ILE A 50 4.54 -10.73 1.82
C ILE A 50 3.26 -10.81 1.00
N ASP A 51 3.09 -11.89 0.26
CA ASP A 51 1.89 -12.19 -0.53
C ASP A 51 1.34 -13.57 -0.17
N ASP A 52 0.96 -13.74 1.10
CA ASP A 52 0.50 -15.04 1.60
C ASP A 52 -1.04 -15.14 1.53
N PRO A 53 -1.59 -15.91 0.58
CA PRO A 53 -3.03 -16.05 0.43
C PRO A 53 -3.66 -16.93 1.53
N GLU A 54 -2.88 -17.78 2.22
CA GLU A 54 -3.40 -18.69 3.25
C GLU A 54 -3.72 -17.93 4.54
N ILE A 55 -2.88 -16.94 4.89
CA ILE A 55 -3.11 -16.06 6.05
C ILE A 55 -3.76 -14.72 5.67
N LEU A 56 -4.14 -14.54 4.40
CA LEU A 56 -4.71 -13.30 3.85
C LEU A 56 -3.87 -12.06 4.18
N ARG A 57 -2.55 -12.21 4.15
CA ARG A 57 -1.60 -11.15 4.51
C ARG A 57 -0.87 -10.68 3.27
N TYR A 58 -1.15 -9.44 2.89
CA TYR A 58 -0.46 -8.75 1.82
C TYR A 58 0.23 -7.52 2.41
N ALA A 59 1.54 -7.40 2.25
CA ALA A 59 2.28 -6.26 2.77
C ALA A 59 3.54 -5.98 1.95
N LEU A 60 3.84 -4.69 1.76
CA LEU A 60 5.11 -4.24 1.19
C LEU A 60 5.98 -3.68 2.33
N PHE A 61 7.23 -4.12 2.38
CA PHE A 61 8.23 -3.67 3.35
C PHE A 61 9.26 -2.81 2.63
N PHE A 62 9.63 -1.70 3.26
CA PHE A 62 10.57 -0.74 2.70
C PHE A 62 11.87 -0.77 3.47
N ASP A 63 12.98 -0.59 2.74
CA ASP A 63 14.30 -0.56 3.33
C ASP A 63 14.41 0.57 4.38
N LYS A 64 15.26 0.37 5.38
CA LYS A 64 15.47 1.34 6.46
C LYS A 64 16.12 2.64 5.97
N SER A 65 16.72 2.64 4.78
CA SER A 65 17.29 3.82 4.13
C SER A 65 16.23 4.68 3.42
N ILE A 66 14.99 4.19 3.29
CA ILE A 66 13.93 5.00 2.69
C ILE A 66 13.63 6.21 3.56
N ASN A 67 13.41 7.35 2.91
CA ASN A 67 12.96 8.54 3.61
C ASN A 67 11.49 8.37 4.02
N GLU A 68 11.28 8.18 5.33
CA GLU A 68 9.93 8.03 5.90
C GLU A 68 8.99 9.18 5.51
N SER A 69 9.52 10.39 5.34
CA SER A 69 8.72 11.55 4.93
C SER A 69 8.22 11.40 3.50
N GLU A 70 9.10 11.01 2.57
CA GLU A 70 8.74 10.81 1.16
C GLU A 70 7.72 9.68 1.02
N LEU A 71 7.92 8.56 1.72
CA LEU A 71 6.92 7.49 1.75
C LEU A 71 5.57 7.98 2.30
N LYS A 72 5.56 8.77 3.38
CA LYS A 72 4.33 9.36 3.95
C LYS A 72 3.62 10.26 2.95
N ASP A 73 4.33 11.16 2.28
CA ASP A 73 3.75 12.07 1.29
C ASP A 73 3.19 11.32 0.08
N SER A 74 3.87 10.28 -0.40
CA SER A 74 3.39 9.41 -1.48
C SER A 74 2.12 8.67 -1.08
N ILE A 75 2.10 8.04 0.10
CA ILE A 75 0.93 7.33 0.62
C ILE A 75 -0.25 8.30 0.87
N LEU A 76 -0.01 9.51 1.34
CA LEU A 76 -1.04 10.55 1.47
C LEU A 76 -1.60 10.96 0.10
N SER A 77 -0.74 11.10 -0.91
CA SER A 77 -1.13 11.44 -2.28
C SER A 77 -1.98 10.34 -2.92
N ILE A 78 -1.60 9.07 -2.73
CA ILE A 78 -2.36 7.89 -3.18
C ILE A 78 -3.73 7.87 -2.50
N ASN A 79 -3.77 8.00 -1.17
CA ASN A 79 -5.02 8.04 -0.41
C ASN A 79 -5.92 9.22 -0.83
N HIS A 80 -5.35 10.39 -1.14
CA HIS A 80 -6.09 11.53 -1.65
C HIS A 80 -6.65 11.26 -3.04
N HIS A 81 -5.88 10.63 -3.92
CA HIS A 81 -6.35 10.20 -5.24
C HIS A 81 -7.51 9.21 -5.13
N HIS A 82 -7.38 8.17 -4.28
CA HIS A 82 -8.45 7.21 -4.00
C HIS A 82 -9.73 7.88 -3.53
N LYS A 83 -9.59 8.87 -2.62
CA LYS A 83 -10.72 9.66 -2.10
C LYS A 83 -11.36 10.56 -3.15
N SER A 84 -10.55 11.25 -3.95
CA SER A 84 -11.04 12.22 -4.96
C SER A 84 -11.69 11.53 -6.16
N SER A 85 -11.28 10.30 -6.48
CA SER A 85 -11.88 9.48 -7.54
C SER A 85 -13.24 8.88 -7.15
N GLY A 86 -13.78 9.21 -5.97
CA GLY A 86 -15.17 8.91 -5.59
C GLY A 86 -15.45 7.45 -5.21
N GLN A 87 -14.43 6.65 -4.92
CA GLN A 87 -14.62 5.28 -4.41
C GLN A 87 -14.75 5.32 -2.89
N ILE A 88 -16.01 5.31 -2.46
CA ILE A 88 -16.47 5.54 -1.09
C ILE A 88 -15.95 4.41 -0.18
N TYR A 89 -15.21 4.79 0.87
CA TYR A 89 -15.04 3.98 2.07
C TYR A 89 -16.40 3.63 2.63
N VAL A 90 -16.88 2.41 2.45
CA VAL A 90 -18.04 1.94 3.20
C VAL A 90 -17.56 1.60 4.59
N THR A 91 -17.62 2.59 5.50
CA THR A 91 -17.68 2.34 6.93
C THR A 91 -18.89 1.44 7.18
N SER A 92 -18.63 0.18 7.55
CA SER A 92 -19.60 -0.64 8.27
C SER A 92 -19.45 -0.39 9.76
#